data_AF-A0A4S4CWR3-F1
#
_entry.id   AF-A0A4S4CWR3-F1
#
_cell.length_a   1.000
_cell.length_b   1.000
_cell.length_c   1.000
_cell.angle_alpha   90.00
_cell.angle_beta   90.00
_cell.angle_gamma   90.00
#
_symmetry.space_group_name_H-M   'P 1'
#
loop_
_entity.id
_entity.type
_entity.pdbx_description
1 polymer ?
#
loop_
_entity_poly.entity_id
_entity_poly.type
_entity_poly.pdbx_seq_one_letter_code
_entity_poly.pdbx_strand_id
1 'polypeptide(L)'
;MNNASFQFPTKLSMLQAFFNNVDGIYTTDFPDQPPLVFNYTNSNNNFNRTIIMTSKSTKVKKLKFNSTVEMVLQNTASLVIEMHPMHLHGFNFHLLAQGFGNYDPINDPKKFNLINPQARNTIGVLTGGWAVIRFQANNPDGHAQPLAARGHHSPELCRQRPLSLTAVIRGL
;
A
#
# COMPACT_ATOMS: atom_id res chain seq x y z
N MET A 1 1.11 4.63 3.90
CA MET A 1 1.91 3.84 2.95
C MET A 1 2.84 4.77 2.19
N ASN A 2 4.10 4.38 1.93
CA ASN A 2 5.11 5.20 1.23
C ASN A 2 5.23 6.62 1.79
N ASN A 3 5.27 6.73 3.12
CA ASN A 3 5.33 8.00 3.86
C ASN A 3 4.13 8.95 3.68
N ALA A 4 3.07 8.52 3.00
CA ALA A 4 1.79 9.21 2.91
C ALA A 4 0.77 8.59 3.88
N SER A 5 0.29 9.40 4.83
CA SER A 5 -0.85 9.06 5.69
C SER A 5 -2.12 9.54 4.99
N PHE A 6 -2.95 8.61 4.52
CA PHE A 6 -4.14 8.98 3.77
C PHE A 6 -5.10 9.79 4.66
N GLN A 7 -5.52 10.94 4.17
CA GLN A 7 -6.54 11.78 4.79
C GLN A 7 -7.78 11.77 3.89
N PHE A 8 -8.94 11.52 4.48
CA PHE A 8 -10.21 11.65 3.76
C PHE A 8 -10.44 13.11 3.33
N PRO A 9 -10.86 13.36 2.07
CA PRO A 9 -11.27 14.69 1.66
C PRO A 9 -12.52 15.13 2.42
N THR A 10 -12.62 16.42 2.72
CA THR A 10 -13.73 16.99 3.51
C THR A 10 -14.80 17.68 2.68
N LYS A 11 -14.49 18.02 1.42
CA LYS A 11 -15.39 18.79 0.53
C LYS A 11 -16.23 17.89 -0.39
N LEU A 12 -15.59 16.92 -1.06
CA LEU A 12 -16.22 15.98 -1.99
C LEU A 12 -15.57 14.62 -1.87
N SER A 13 -16.29 13.55 -2.21
CA SER A 13 -15.68 12.24 -2.41
C SER A 13 -14.71 12.29 -3.59
N MET A 14 -13.64 11.46 -3.56
CA MET A 14 -12.68 11.39 -4.66
C MET A 14 -13.35 10.95 -5.98
N LEU A 15 -14.33 10.05 -5.91
CA LEU A 15 -15.07 9.56 -7.08
C LEU A 15 -15.90 10.68 -7.72
N GLN A 16 -16.62 11.45 -6.90
CA GLN A 16 -17.40 12.59 -7.39
C GLN A 16 -16.50 13.69 -7.96
N ALA A 17 -15.37 13.98 -7.32
CA ALA A 17 -14.39 14.93 -7.82
C ALA A 17 -13.80 14.49 -9.17
N PHE A 18 -13.54 13.19 -9.34
CA PHE A 18 -13.10 12.62 -10.61
C PHE A 18 -14.17 12.76 -11.71
N PHE A 19 -15.41 12.33 -11.46
CA PHE A 19 -16.48 12.40 -12.46
C PHE A 19 -16.83 13.82 -12.90
N ASN A 20 -16.81 14.77 -11.95
CA ASN A 20 -17.17 16.16 -12.22
C ASN A 20 -15.95 17.03 -12.57
N ASN A 21 -14.76 16.45 -12.73
CA ASN A 21 -13.51 17.16 -13.03
C ASN A 21 -13.22 18.33 -12.05
N VAL A 22 -13.33 18.07 -10.75
CA VAL A 22 -13.11 19.06 -9.68
C VAL A 22 -11.70 18.95 -9.12
N ASP A 23 -10.93 20.03 -9.25
CA ASP A 23 -9.56 20.11 -8.75
C ASP A 23 -9.49 20.34 -7.23
N GLY A 24 -8.30 20.10 -6.66
CA GLY A 24 -7.99 20.40 -5.26
C GLY A 24 -8.56 19.43 -4.22
N ILE A 25 -9.20 18.34 -4.66
CA ILE A 25 -9.73 17.27 -3.77
C ILE A 25 -8.68 16.18 -3.50
N TYR A 26 -7.92 15.79 -4.53
CA TYR A 26 -6.85 14.81 -4.44
C TYR A 26 -5.77 15.12 -5.49
N THR A 27 -4.58 14.54 -5.33
CA THR A 27 -3.51 14.59 -6.33
C THR A 27 -3.20 13.18 -6.83
N THR A 28 -2.61 13.08 -8.03
CA THR A 28 -2.37 11.79 -8.73
C THR A 28 -0.93 11.31 -8.65
N ASP A 29 -0.18 11.87 -7.70
CA ASP A 29 1.27 11.72 -7.52
C ASP A 29 1.61 10.81 -6.33
N PHE A 30 0.77 9.79 -6.07
CA PHE A 30 1.16 8.75 -5.12
C PHE A 30 2.41 8.02 -5.64
N PRO A 31 3.48 7.92 -4.84
CA PRO A 31 4.77 7.42 -5.32
C PRO A 31 4.78 5.91 -5.49
N ASP A 32 5.45 5.43 -6.54
CA ASP A 32 5.62 4.00 -6.85
C ASP A 32 6.56 3.28 -5.90
N GLN A 33 7.39 4.01 -5.16
CA GLN A 33 8.34 3.47 -4.21
C GLN A 33 8.34 4.31 -2.93
N PRO A 34 8.77 3.76 -1.78
CA PRO A 34 9.04 4.57 -0.61
C PRO A 34 10.03 5.70 -0.93
N PRO A 35 9.80 6.92 -0.43
CA PRO A 35 10.74 8.03 -0.61
C PRO A 35 12.06 7.84 0.15
N LEU A 36 12.11 6.91 1.11
CA LEU A 36 13.30 6.55 1.86
C LEU A 36 13.42 5.03 1.93
N VAL A 37 14.58 4.51 1.50
CA VAL A 37 14.93 3.10 1.62
C VAL A 37 15.82 2.91 2.84
N PHE A 38 15.47 1.94 3.68
CA PHE A 38 16.21 1.57 4.88
C PHE A 38 15.97 0.09 5.18
N ASN A 39 16.66 -0.44 6.19
CA ASN A 39 16.34 -1.78 6.69
C ASN A 39 14.98 -1.74 7.41
N TYR A 40 13.90 -2.01 6.66
CA TYR A 40 12.52 -1.90 7.11
C TYR A 40 12.25 -2.77 8.33
N THR A 41 12.89 -3.93 8.43
CA THR A 41 12.64 -4.91 9.50
C THR A 41 13.60 -4.83 10.68
N ASN A 42 14.48 -3.83 10.75
CA ASN A 42 15.38 -3.64 11.88
C ASN A 42 14.62 -3.03 13.08
N SER A 43 14.54 -3.79 14.18
CA SER A 43 13.86 -3.37 15.42
C SER A 43 14.43 -2.10 16.05
N ASN A 44 15.70 -1.77 15.77
CA ASN A 44 16.31 -0.52 16.26
C ASN A 44 15.68 0.73 15.62
N ASN A 45 14.94 0.60 14.52
CA ASN A 45 14.25 1.71 13.86
C ASN A 45 12.89 2.06 14.50
N ASN A 46 12.38 1.24 15.44
CA ASN A 46 11.04 1.41 16.01
C ASN A 46 10.77 2.78 16.63
N PHE A 47 11.79 3.43 17.19
CA PHE A 47 11.69 4.77 17.81
C PHE A 47 12.32 5.88 16.97
N ASN A 48 12.80 5.57 15.76
CA ASN A 48 13.49 6.55 14.94
C ASN A 48 12.50 7.54 14.32
N ARG A 49 12.29 8.68 14.99
CA ARG A 49 11.40 9.76 14.58
C ARG A 49 11.65 10.27 13.16
N THR A 50 12.87 10.19 12.64
CA THR A 50 13.17 10.64 11.28
C THR A 50 12.61 9.70 10.21
N ILE A 51 12.27 8.46 10.57
CA ILE A 51 11.76 7.43 9.66
C ILE A 51 10.28 7.14 9.90
N ILE A 52 9.82 7.18 11.16
CA ILE A 52 8.44 6.82 11.49
C ILE A 52 7.43 7.95 11.22
N MET A 53 7.85 9.23 11.15
CA MET A 53 6.90 10.33 10.95
C MET A 53 6.43 10.43 9.49
N THR A 54 5.13 10.29 9.28
CA THR A 54 4.49 10.42 7.95
C THR A 54 3.86 11.79 7.74
N SER A 55 3.47 12.14 6.51
CA SER A 55 2.68 13.37 6.25
C SER A 55 1.27 13.04 5.78
N LYS A 56 0.27 13.78 6.28
CA LYS A 56 -1.12 13.61 5.82
C LYS A 56 -1.27 14.11 4.39
N SER A 57 -1.95 13.34 3.55
CA SER A 57 -2.23 13.72 2.16
C SER A 57 -3.37 12.90 1.56
N THR A 58 -3.99 13.41 0.50
CA THR A 58 -4.99 12.69 -0.30
C THR A 58 -4.41 12.45 -1.69
N LYS A 59 -3.48 11.48 -1.77
CA LYS A 59 -2.77 11.09 -2.99
C LYS A 59 -3.33 9.78 -3.54
N VAL A 60 -3.48 9.69 -4.85
CA VAL A 60 -3.93 8.48 -5.55
C VAL A 60 -2.90 8.07 -6.60
N LYS A 61 -2.87 6.78 -6.94
CA LYS A 61 -2.09 6.26 -8.07
C LYS A 61 -3.01 6.05 -9.26
N LYS A 62 -2.71 6.70 -10.40
CA LYS A 62 -3.34 6.39 -11.68
C LYS A 62 -2.66 5.17 -12.29
N LEU A 63 -3.48 4.23 -12.78
CA LEU A 63 -3.05 3.03 -13.48
C LEU A 63 -3.63 3.06 -14.89
N LYS A 64 -2.89 2.50 -15.85
CA LYS A 64 -3.39 2.36 -17.22
C LYS A 64 -4.45 1.24 -17.23
N PHE A 65 -5.58 1.48 -17.87
CA PHE A 65 -6.61 0.46 -18.02
C PHE A 65 -6.02 -0.80 -18.66
N ASN A 66 -6.40 -1.96 -18.13
CA ASN A 66 -5.98 -3.29 -18.54
C ASN A 66 -4.49 -3.62 -18.33
N SER A 67 -3.70 -2.75 -17.69
CA SER A 67 -2.30 -3.06 -17.36
C SER A 67 -2.21 -4.11 -16.25
N THR A 68 -1.20 -4.97 -16.32
CA THR A 68 -0.83 -5.83 -15.20
C THR A 68 -0.02 -5.01 -14.18
N VAL A 69 -0.42 -5.08 -12.92
CA VAL A 69 0.24 -4.36 -11.82
C VAL A 69 0.79 -5.38 -10.84
N GLU A 70 2.07 -5.25 -10.52
CA GLU A 70 2.71 -5.93 -9.41
C GLU A 70 2.88 -4.95 -8.24
N MET A 71 2.52 -5.41 -7.05
CA MET A 71 2.71 -4.66 -5.83
C MET A 71 3.46 -5.51 -4.81
N VAL A 72 4.62 -5.01 -4.38
CA VAL A 72 5.37 -5.54 -3.24
C VAL A 72 4.93 -4.76 -2.03
N LEU A 73 4.28 -5.41 -1.06
CA LEU A 73 3.90 -4.83 0.22
C LEU A 73 4.95 -5.21 1.25
N GLN A 74 5.53 -4.24 1.94
CA GLN A 74 6.58 -4.43 2.95
C GLN A 74 6.12 -3.83 4.28
N ASN A 75 5.94 -4.68 5.28
CA ASN A 75 5.68 -4.29 6.64
C ASN A 75 7.01 -3.93 7.32
N THR A 76 7.03 -2.85 8.09
CA THR A 76 8.22 -2.39 8.80
C THR A 76 8.26 -2.99 10.21
N ALA A 77 9.43 -2.97 10.84
CA ALA A 77 9.50 -3.05 12.29
C ALA A 77 8.77 -1.82 12.84
N SER A 78 7.75 -2.06 13.65
CA SER A 78 6.94 -1.03 14.28
C SER A 78 6.93 -1.26 15.78
N LEU A 79 6.59 -0.20 16.53
CA LEU A 79 6.47 -0.21 18.00
C LEU A 79 5.47 -1.26 18.51
N VAL A 80 4.49 -1.60 17.67
CA VAL A 80 3.48 -2.61 17.94
C VAL A 80 3.67 -3.73 16.93
N ILE A 81 3.65 -4.98 17.40
CA ILE A 81 3.59 -6.14 16.52
C ILE A 81 2.23 -6.09 15.84
N GLU A 82 2.20 -5.65 14.59
CA GLU A 82 0.97 -5.46 13.82
C GLU A 82 1.07 -6.20 12.48
N MET A 83 0.13 -7.12 12.26
CA MET A 83 -0.16 -7.63 10.94
C MET A 83 -1.09 -6.65 10.23
N HIS A 84 -0.78 -6.31 8.98
CA HIS A 84 -1.62 -5.42 8.19
C HIS A 84 -2.49 -6.21 7.19
N PRO A 85 -3.81 -6.34 7.41
CA PRO A 85 -4.72 -6.87 6.41
C PRO A 85 -4.92 -5.85 5.28
N MET A 86 -4.30 -6.12 4.14
CA MET A 86 -4.34 -5.29 2.95
C MET A 86 -5.45 -5.76 2.02
N HIS A 87 -6.44 -4.89 1.82
CA HIS A 87 -7.59 -5.15 0.97
C HIS A 87 -7.58 -4.22 -0.25
N LEU A 88 -7.88 -4.77 -1.43
CA LEU A 88 -8.00 -4.02 -2.68
C LEU A 88 -9.46 -4.11 -3.15
N HIS A 89 -10.19 -3.00 -3.10
CA HIS A 89 -11.55 -2.93 -3.62
C HIS A 89 -11.59 -3.16 -5.14
N GLY A 90 -12.70 -3.64 -5.68
CA GLY A 90 -12.90 -3.76 -7.14
C GLY A 90 -11.99 -4.77 -7.86
N PHE A 91 -11.08 -5.44 -7.15
CA PHE A 91 -10.13 -6.40 -7.72
C PHE A 91 -9.94 -7.60 -6.79
N ASN A 92 -9.83 -8.79 -7.38
CA ASN A 92 -9.02 -9.85 -6.81
C ASN A 92 -7.58 -9.71 -7.33
N PHE A 93 -6.63 -10.22 -6.57
CA PHE A 93 -5.22 -10.28 -6.91
C PHE A 93 -4.67 -11.69 -6.65
N HIS A 94 -3.62 -12.04 -7.37
CA HIS A 94 -2.85 -13.26 -7.19
C HIS A 94 -1.74 -13.02 -6.18
N LEU A 95 -1.70 -13.79 -5.10
CA LEU A 95 -0.55 -13.82 -4.18
C LEU A 95 0.55 -14.68 -4.80
N LEU A 96 1.68 -14.06 -5.13
CA LEU A 96 2.80 -14.74 -5.77
C LEU A 96 3.76 -15.34 -4.75
N ALA A 97 4.08 -14.58 -3.71
CA ALA A 97 4.94 -15.01 -2.62
C ALA A 97 4.74 -14.10 -1.39
N GLN A 98 5.14 -14.60 -0.24
CA GLN A 98 5.28 -13.82 0.99
C GLN A 98 6.46 -14.35 1.79
N GLY A 99 7.04 -13.52 2.63
CA GLY A 99 8.22 -13.87 3.41
C GLY A 99 8.46 -12.92 4.57
N PHE A 100 9.50 -13.21 5.35
CA PHE A 100 10.00 -12.35 6.42
C PHE A 100 11.27 -11.61 5.97
N GLY A 101 11.60 -10.54 6.68
CA GLY A 101 12.72 -9.65 6.36
C GLY A 101 12.35 -8.56 5.35
N ASN A 102 13.37 -7.96 4.77
CA ASN A 102 13.19 -7.01 3.66
C ASN A 102 13.07 -7.80 2.36
N TYR A 103 12.13 -7.41 1.50
CA TYR A 103 12.02 -7.96 0.16
C TYR A 103 13.31 -7.73 -0.65
N ASP A 104 13.86 -8.79 -1.21
CA ASP A 104 15.01 -8.77 -2.10
C ASP A 104 14.55 -8.87 -3.57
N PRO A 105 14.61 -7.77 -4.34
CA PRO A 105 14.13 -7.74 -5.72
C PRO A 105 14.95 -8.60 -6.69
N ILE A 106 16.11 -9.14 -6.28
CA ILE A 106 16.98 -10.00 -7.08
C ILE A 106 16.66 -11.48 -6.81
N ASN A 107 16.46 -11.85 -5.56
CA ASN A 107 16.36 -13.26 -5.16
C ASN A 107 14.93 -13.72 -4.88
N ASP A 108 14.06 -12.88 -4.32
CA ASP A 108 12.69 -13.27 -3.97
C ASP A 108 11.77 -13.52 -5.17
N PRO A 109 11.93 -12.89 -6.36
CA PRO A 109 11.16 -13.26 -7.55
C PRO A 109 11.26 -14.75 -7.93
N LYS A 110 12.36 -15.42 -7.56
CA LYS A 110 12.56 -16.86 -7.79
C LYS A 110 11.60 -17.73 -6.96
N LYS A 111 10.99 -17.16 -5.91
CA LYS A 111 10.02 -17.83 -5.02
C LYS A 111 8.58 -17.65 -5.51
N PHE A 112 8.35 -16.89 -6.59
CA PHE A 112 6.99 -16.60 -7.04
C PHE A 112 6.30 -17.85 -7.56
N ASN A 113 5.11 -18.12 -7.04
CA ASN A 113 4.20 -19.08 -7.63
C ASN A 113 3.52 -18.43 -8.85
N LEU A 114 4.05 -18.70 -10.05
CA LEU A 114 3.51 -18.20 -11.32
C LEU A 114 2.64 -19.22 -12.06
N ILE A 115 2.48 -20.43 -11.51
CA ILE A 115 1.72 -21.52 -12.15
C ILE A 115 0.29 -21.57 -11.63
N ASN A 116 0.12 -21.51 -10.31
CA ASN A 116 -1.21 -21.57 -9.68
C ASN A 116 -1.27 -20.71 -8.40
N PRO A 117 -1.10 -19.37 -8.52
CA PRO A 117 -1.17 -18.49 -7.37
C PRO A 117 -2.59 -18.38 -6.83
N GLN A 118 -2.69 -18.19 -5.52
CA GLN A 118 -3.99 -18.02 -4.86
C GLN A 118 -4.59 -16.65 -5.21
N ALA A 119 -5.81 -16.63 -5.72
CA ALA A 119 -6.57 -15.40 -5.95
C ALA A 119 -7.32 -14.99 -4.68
N ARG A 120 -7.10 -13.75 -4.20
CA ARG A 120 -7.72 -13.18 -2.99
C ARG A 120 -8.01 -11.69 -3.20
N ASN A 121 -8.86 -11.10 -2.39
CA ASN A 121 -9.04 -9.64 -2.32
C ASN A 121 -8.39 -9.02 -1.07
N THR A 122 -7.93 -9.85 -0.14
CA THR A 122 -7.33 -9.44 1.13
C THR A 122 -6.16 -10.35 1.47
N ILE A 123 -5.05 -9.77 1.94
CA ILE A 123 -3.88 -10.51 2.44
C ILE A 123 -3.33 -9.86 3.70
N GLY A 124 -2.96 -10.67 4.70
CA GLY A 124 -2.25 -10.19 5.87
C GLY A 124 -0.75 -10.09 5.57
N VAL A 125 -0.19 -8.89 5.66
CA VAL A 125 1.27 -8.69 5.62
C VAL A 125 1.79 -8.74 7.05
N LEU A 126 2.48 -9.84 7.39
CA LEU A 126 2.99 -10.09 8.74
C LEU A 126 4.04 -9.05 9.15
N THR A 127 4.12 -8.76 10.45
CA THR A 127 5.13 -7.87 11.03
C THR A 127 6.53 -8.26 10.59
N GLY A 128 7.31 -7.29 10.12
CA GLY A 128 8.67 -7.56 9.66
C GLY A 128 8.75 -8.49 8.45
N GLY A 129 7.72 -8.51 7.61
CA GLY A 129 7.68 -9.31 6.40
C GLY A 129 7.13 -8.57 5.20
N TRP A 130 6.96 -9.31 4.12
CA TRP A 130 6.52 -8.79 2.82
C TRP A 130 5.58 -9.77 2.12
N ALA A 131 4.78 -9.24 1.20
CA ALA A 131 3.94 -10.01 0.28
C ALA A 131 3.99 -9.39 -1.12
N VAL A 132 4.00 -10.22 -2.16
CA VAL A 132 3.93 -9.78 -3.55
C VAL A 132 2.61 -10.22 -4.16
N ILE A 133 1.86 -9.25 -4.67
CA ILE A 133 0.58 -9.48 -5.33
C ILE A 133 0.63 -9.00 -6.78
N ARG A 134 -0.10 -9.66 -7.67
CA ARG A 134 -0.35 -9.19 -9.04
C ARG A 134 -1.85 -9.14 -9.36
N PHE A 135 -2.28 -8.09 -10.03
CA PHE A 135 -3.65 -7.97 -10.53
C PHE A 135 -3.66 -7.25 -11.89
N GLN A 136 -4.77 -7.37 -12.61
CA GLN A 136 -4.99 -6.60 -13.82
C GLN A 136 -5.88 -5.41 -13.48
N ALA A 137 -5.47 -4.20 -13.85
CA ALA A 137 -6.23 -2.97 -13.65
C ALA A 137 -7.35 -2.82 -14.71
N ASN A 138 -8.26 -3.81 -14.78
CA ASN A 138 -9.32 -3.93 -15.78
C ASN A 138 -10.72 -3.52 -15.28
N ASN A 139 -10.82 -2.95 -14.07
CA ASN A 139 -12.04 -2.34 -13.57
C ASN A 139 -11.92 -0.81 -13.75
N PRO A 140 -12.70 -0.21 -14.66
CA PRO A 140 -12.61 1.22 -15.00
C PRO A 140 -13.25 2.13 -13.94
N ASP A 141 -14.00 1.56 -12.98
CA ASP A 141 -14.60 2.33 -11.90
C ASP A 141 -13.48 2.96 -11.07
N GLY A 142 -13.41 4.30 -11.10
CA GLY A 142 -12.34 5.15 -10.58
C GLY A 142 -12.20 5.12 -9.05
N HIS A 143 -12.16 3.93 -8.44
CA HIS A 143 -11.85 3.72 -7.05
C HIS A 143 -10.41 4.17 -6.79
N ALA A 144 -10.26 5.44 -6.47
CA ALA A 144 -9.13 5.95 -5.72
C ALA A 144 -9.10 5.21 -4.38
N GLN A 145 -8.19 4.25 -4.22
CA GLN A 145 -8.10 3.50 -2.99
C GLN A 145 -6.98 4.04 -2.12
N PRO A 146 -7.28 4.40 -0.87
CA PRO A 146 -6.30 4.16 0.16
C PRO A 146 -6.07 2.65 0.18
N LEU A 147 -4.84 2.20 -0.07
CA LEU A 147 -4.40 0.88 0.38
C LEU A 147 -4.52 0.89 1.91
N ALA A 148 -5.71 0.52 2.39
CA ALA A 148 -6.07 0.59 3.78
C ALA A 148 -5.69 -0.75 4.41
N ALA A 149 -4.74 -0.72 5.35
CA ALA A 149 -4.70 -1.72 6.40
C ALA A 149 -6.03 -1.61 7.14
N ARG A 150 -6.98 -2.52 6.85
CA ARG A 150 -8.33 -2.46 7.43
C ARG A 150 -8.27 -3.01 8.85
N GLY A 151 -7.68 -2.24 9.77
CA GLY A 151 -7.47 -2.61 11.17
C GLY A 151 -8.11 -1.66 12.20
N HIS A 152 -8.41 -0.40 11.88
CA HIS A 152 -8.80 0.56 12.93
C HIS A 152 -9.83 1.60 12.47
N HIS A 153 -11.12 1.22 12.49
CA HIS A 153 -12.23 2.18 12.58
C HIS A 153 -12.42 2.57 14.05
N SER A 154 -11.82 3.69 14.46
CA SER A 154 -12.30 4.47 15.60
C SER A 154 -12.07 5.96 15.28
N PRO A 155 -13.12 6.82 15.28
CA PRO A 155 -13.06 8.20 14.77
C PRO A 155 -12.12 9.15 15.53
N GLU A 156 -11.64 8.79 16.72
CA GLU A 156 -10.95 9.72 17.63
C GLU A 156 -9.43 9.83 17.46
N LEU A 157 -8.80 9.03 16.56
CA LEU A 157 -7.35 9.04 16.38
C LEU A 157 -6.95 9.47 14.96
N CYS A 158 -7.29 10.71 14.62
CA CYS A 158 -6.73 11.42 13.47
C CYS A 158 -5.30 11.97 13.79
N ARG A 159 -4.47 11.19 14.50
CA ARG A 159 -3.02 11.50 14.66
C ARG A 159 -2.27 10.96 13.44
N GLN A 160 -1.28 11.72 13.01
CA GLN A 160 -0.26 11.33 12.04
C GLN A 160 0.29 9.95 12.47
N ARG A 161 0.01 8.90 11.68
CA ARG A 161 0.38 7.53 12.08
C ARG A 161 1.84 7.24 11.75
N PRO A 162 2.52 6.43 12.57
CA PRO A 162 3.86 5.97 12.23
C PRO A 162 3.86 5.20 10.91
N LEU A 163 4.95 5.30 10.16
CA LEU A 163 5.16 4.50 8.94
C LEU A 163 5.31 3.01 9.34
N SER A 164 4.25 2.22 9.15
CA SER A 164 4.25 0.79 9.45
C SER A 164 4.23 -0.12 8.21
N LEU A 165 3.94 0.47 7.04
CA LEU A 165 3.81 -0.26 5.77
C LEU A 165 4.26 0.61 4.60
N THR A 166 5.05 0.03 3.69
CA THR A 166 5.44 0.59 2.40
C THR A 166 5.10 -0.36 1.27
N ALA A 167 5.05 0.16 0.04
CA ALA A 167 4.83 -0.63 -1.15
C ALA A 167 5.72 -0.18 -2.31
N VAL A 168 6.12 -1.14 -3.15
CA VAL A 168 6.65 -0.87 -4.49
C VAL A 168 5.56 -1.26 -5.49
N ILE A 169 5.16 -0.32 -6.34
CA ILE A 169 4.09 -0.48 -7.34
C ILE A 169 4.72 -0.43 -8.73
N ARG A 170 4.48 -1.44 -9.56
CA ARG A 170 5.05 -1.53 -10.91
C ARG A 170 3.98 -1.96 -11.91
N GLY A 171 3.93 -1.28 -13.04
CA GLY A 171 3.27 -1.81 -14.23
C GLY A 171 4.21 -2.80 -14.92
N LEU A 172 3.68 -3.93 -15.37
CA LEU A 172 4.36 -4.92 -16.20
C LEU A 172 3.95 -4.77 -17.66
#